data_AF-A0A0S8DX41-F1
#
_entry.id   AF-A0A0S8DX41-F1
#
_cell.length_a   1.000
_cell.length_b   1.000
_cell.length_c   1.000
_cell.angle_alpha   90.00
_cell.angle_beta   90.00
_cell.angle_gamma   90.00
#
_symmetry.space_group_name_H-M   'P 1'
#
loop_
_entity.id
_entity.type
_entity.pdbx_description
1 polymer ?
#
loop_
_entity_poly.entity_id
_entity_poly.type
_entity_poly.pdbx_seq_one_letter_code
_entity_poly.pdbx_strand_id
1 'polypeptide(L)' 'MAGNFKPRANSLTRRSSDTGYQIGWKLKYGFERGHLEGEMTYGEAKKKAAELEAKDPEKAFWPEMIMDPNFEH' A
#
# COMPACT_ATOMS: atom_id res chain seq x y z
N MET A 1 25.10 6.53 2.18
CA MET A 1 24.13 6.94 3.23
C MET A 1 23.12 5.80 3.36
N ALA A 2 23.03 5.17 4.53
CA ALA A 2 21.94 4.22 4.80
C ALA A 2 20.71 5.06 5.16
N GLY A 3 19.76 5.18 4.22
CA GLY A 3 18.47 5.81 4.52
C GLY A 3 17.75 4.96 5.55
N ASN A 4 17.46 5.54 6.72
CA ASN A 4 16.61 4.91 7.71
C ASN A 4 15.16 4.98 7.20
N PHE A 5 14.73 3.97 6.44
CA PHE A 5 13.33 3.82 6.05
C PHE A 5 12.51 3.44 7.28
N LYS A 6 11.85 4.44 7.89
CA LYS A 6 10.90 4.19 8.98
C LYS A 6 9.51 3.98 8.38
N PRO A 7 8.83 2.87 8.67
CA PRO A 7 7.45 2.68 8.26
C PRO A 7 6.55 3.71 8.96
N ARG A 8 5.66 4.36 8.19
CA ARG A 8 4.72 5.35 8.71
C ARG A 8 3.65 4.76 9.65
N ALA A 9 3.38 3.47 9.49
CA ALA A 9 2.43 2.72 10.31
C ALA A 9 3.12 1.56 11.04
N ASN A 10 2.51 1.08 12.12
CA ASN A 10 3.06 -0.02 12.91
C ASN A 10 3.02 -1.34 12.10
N SER A 11 4.19 -1.89 11.77
CA SER A 11 4.31 -3.10 10.96
C SER A 11 3.82 -4.37 11.66
N LEU A 12 3.73 -4.36 13.00
CA LEU A 12 3.32 -5.52 13.81
C LEU A 12 1.81 -5.71 13.85
N THR A 13 1.02 -4.65 13.70
CA THR A 13 -0.45 -4.71 13.66
C THR A 13 -1.00 -3.63 12.74
N ARG A 14 -1.60 -4.06 11.60
CA ARG A 14 -2.26 -3.14 10.66
C ARG A 14 -3.69 -2.86 11.15
N ARG A 15 -3.92 -1.73 11.83
CA ARG A 15 -5.26 -1.32 12.23
C ARG A 15 -5.94 -0.64 11.05
N SER A 16 -7.25 -0.81 10.92
CA SER A 16 -8.05 -0.22 9.85
C SER A 16 -7.89 1.31 9.76
N SER A 17 -7.59 1.96 10.89
CA SER A 17 -7.42 3.40 11.04
C SER A 17 -5.99 3.90 10.84
N ASP A 18 -4.99 3.01 10.71
CA ASP A 18 -3.61 3.44 10.46
C ASP A 18 -3.55 4.12 9.08
N THR A 19 -3.06 5.36 9.04
CA THR A 19 -2.78 6.13 7.82
C THR A 19 -1.40 5.77 7.26
N GLY A 20 -1.00 6.38 6.14
CA GLY A 20 0.28 6.03 5.49
C GLY A 20 0.23 4.76 4.64
N TYR A 21 -0.93 4.38 4.11
CA TYR A 21 -1.07 3.31 3.13
C TYR A 21 -1.45 3.85 1.76
N GLN A 22 -1.02 3.16 0.72
CA GLN A 22 -1.43 3.32 -0.67
C GLN A 22 -1.88 1.95 -1.22
N ILE A 23 -2.35 1.90 -2.46
CA ILE A 23 -2.73 0.64 -3.09
C ILE A 23 -1.62 0.22 -4.04
N GLY A 24 -0.88 -0.83 -3.66
CA GLY A 24 0.04 -1.50 -4.55
C GLY A 24 -0.71 -2.40 -5.54
N TRP A 25 -0.20 -2.53 -6.75
CA TRP A 25 -0.69 -3.45 -7.76
C TRP A 25 0.44 -4.16 -8.50
N LYS A 26 0.18 -5.38 -8.97
CA LYS A 26 1.02 -6.09 -9.93
C LYS A 26 0.19 -6.88 -10.91
N LEU A 27 0.72 -7.14 -12.10
CA LEU A 27 0.17 -8.15 -12.99
C LEU A 27 0.33 -9.54 -12.36
N LYS A 28 -0.71 -10.38 -12.45
CA LYS A 28 -0.64 -11.80 -12.08
C LYS A 28 0.26 -12.57 -13.03
N TYR A 29 0.22 -12.20 -14.30
CA TYR A 29 1.04 -12.76 -15.37
C TYR A 29 1.87 -11.63 -16.00
N GLY A 30 3.06 -11.38 -15.46
CA GLY A 30 3.96 -10.33 -15.93
C GLY A 30 4.92 -9.85 -14.85
N PHE A 31 5.75 -8.87 -15.19
CA PHE A 31 6.70 -8.24 -14.26
C PHE A 31 6.32 -6.80 -13.90
N GLU A 32 5.25 -6.26 -14.49
CA GLU A 32 4.79 -4.92 -14.18
C GLU A 32 4.11 -4.87 -12.82
N ARG A 33 4.50 -3.85 -12.06
CA ARG A 33 3.95 -3.50 -10.77
C ARG A 33 4.02 -2.00 -10.60
N GLY A 34 3.15 -1.48 -9.76
CA GLY A 34 3.14 -0.07 -9.40
C GLY A 34 2.30 0.14 -8.15
N HIS A 35 2.03 1.40 -7.87
CA HIS A 35 1.12 1.81 -6.81
C HIS A 35 0.21 2.92 -7.34
N LEU A 36 -0.99 2.99 -6.78
CA LEU A 36 -1.89 4.12 -7.00
C LEU A 36 -1.50 5.26 -6.07
N GLU A 37 -1.43 6.47 -6.62
CA GLU A 37 -1.17 7.67 -5.83
C GLU A 37 -2.34 7.97 -4.89
N GLY A 38 -2.03 8.42 -3.68
CA GLY A 38 -3.00 8.78 -2.67
C GLY A 38 -2.79 8.03 -1.37
N GLU A 39 -2.37 8.76 -0.34
CA GLU A 39 -2.35 8.25 1.02
C GLU A 39 -3.79 8.03 1.52
N MET A 40 -4.02 6.86 2.11
CA MET A 40 -5.27 6.49 2.75
C MET A 40 -5.00 5.61 3.97
N THR A 41 -6.07 5.29 4.69
CA THR A 41 -5.97 4.33 5.79
C THR A 41 -5.84 2.89 5.29
N TYR A 42 -5.28 2.00 6.10
CA TYR A 42 -5.22 0.56 5.79
C TYR A 42 -6.61 -0.02 5.47
N GLY A 43 -7.65 0.41 6.21
CA GLY A 43 -9.02 -0.02 6.00
C GLY A 43 -9.57 0.42 4.64
N GLU A 44 -9.30 1.66 4.23
CA GLU A 44 -9.68 2.17 2.91
C GLU A 44 -8.91 1.48 1.79
N ALA A 45 -7.60 1.31 1.94
CA ALA A 45 -6.76 0.61 0.98
C ALA A 45 -7.22 -0.84 0.79
N LYS A 46 -7.62 -1.52 1.86
CA LYS A 46 -8.14 -2.89 1.80
C LYS A 46 -9.47 -2.97 1.05
N LYS A 47 -10.39 -2.03 1.30
CA LYS A 47 -11.67 -1.98 0.59
C LYS A 47 -11.45 -1.71 -0.91
N LYS A 48 -10.69 -0.67 -1.23
CA LYS A 48 -10.40 -0.31 -2.63
C LYS A 48 -9.62 -1.40 -3.36
N ALA A 49 -8.68 -2.08 -2.71
CA ALA A 49 -7.95 -3.20 -3.33
C ALA A 49 -8.91 -4.34 -3.72
N ALA A 50 -9.88 -4.67 -2.87
CA ALA A 50 -10.90 -5.68 -3.20
C ALA A 50 -11.82 -5.23 -4.35
N GLU A 51 -12.20 -3.95 -4.39
CA GLU A 51 -12.99 -3.39 -5.49
C GLU A 51 -12.23 -3.40 -6.82
N LEU A 52 -10.92 -3.12 -6.80
CA LEU A 52 -10.06 -3.12 -7.98
C LEU A 52 -9.76 -4.54 -8.47
N GLU A 53 -9.55 -5.49 -7.56
CA GLU A 53 -9.37 -6.90 -7.94
C GLU A 53 -10.61 -7.48 -8.63
N ALA A 54 -11.82 -7.02 -8.24
CA ALA A 54 -13.06 -7.40 -8.91
C ALA A 54 -13.20 -6.80 -10.32
N LYS A 55 -12.57 -5.65 -10.59
CA LYS A 55 -12.62 -4.95 -11.89
C LYS A 55 -11.54 -5.44 -12.85
N ASP A 56 -10.35 -5.69 -12.33
CA ASP A 56 -9.17 -6.07 -13.11
C ASP A 56 -8.60 -7.41 -12.57
N PRO A 57 -9.22 -8.56 -12.93
CA PRO A 57 -8.81 -9.86 -12.40
C PRO A 57 -7.40 -10.28 -12.83
N GLU A 58 -6.81 -9.62 -13.83
CA GLU A 58 -5.43 -9.82 -14.28
C GLU A 58 -4.40 -9.14 -13.37
N LYS A 59 -4.84 -8.20 -12.53
CA LYS A 59 -4.01 -7.49 -11.55
C LYS A 59 -4.33 -7.99 -10.15
N ALA A 60 -3.30 -8.09 -9.33
CA ALA A 60 -3.45 -8.28 -7.89
C ALA A 60 -3.23 -6.93 -7.22
N PHE A 61 -4.12 -6.55 -6.30
CA PHE A 61 -4.05 -5.30 -5.55
C PHE A 61 -3.88 -5.59 -4.05
N TRP A 62 -3.11 -4.78 -3.35
CA TRP A 62 -2.94 -4.91 -1.89
C TRP A 62 -2.73 -3.54 -1.23
N PRO A 63 -3.05 -3.41 0.06
CA PRO A 63 -2.62 -2.28 0.86
C PRO A 63 -1.10 -2.32 1.03
N GLU A 64 -0.43 -1.32 0.49
CA GLU A 64 1.01 -1.12 0.59
C GLU A 64 1.30 0.05 1.52
N MET A 65 2.25 -0.12 2.43
CA MET A 65 2.61 0.96 3.35
C MET A 65 3.56 1.92 2.64
N ILE A 66 3.29 3.21 2.74
CA ILE A 66 4.18 4.26 2.24
C ILE A 66 5.40 4.29 3.16
N MET A 67 6.57 3.95 2.61
CA MET A 67 7.85 4.04 3.31
C MET A 67 8.55 5.34 2.89
N ASP A 68 8.39 6.38 3.69
CA ASP A 68 9.00 7.68 3.44
C ASP A 68 10.36 7.79 4.18
N PRO A 69 11.45 8.21 3.51
CA PRO A 69 12.75 8.39 4.14
C PRO A 69 12.82 9.57 5.12
N ASN A 70 11.81 10.46 5.15
CA ASN A 70 11.79 11.69 5.95
C ASN A 70 10.73 11.69 7.07
N PHE A 71 10.26 10.52 7.53
CA PHE A 71 9.30 10.48 8.64
C PHE A 71 9.99 10.75 9.99
N GLU A 72 10.13 12.04 10.33
CA GLU A 72 10.51 12.52 11.67
C GLU A 72 9.28 12.64 12.60
N HIS A 73 9.51 12.41 13.89
CA HIS A 73 8.52 12.13 14.92
C HIS A 73 8.32 13.32 15.87
#